data_AF-A0A2V9N9F6-F1
#
_entry.id   AF-A0A2V9N9F6-F1
#
_cell.length_a   1.000
_cell.length_b   1.000
_cell.length_c   1.000
_cell.angle_alpha   90.00
_cell.angle_beta   90.00
_cell.angle_gamma   90.00
#
_symmetry.space_group_name_H-M   'P 1'
#
loop_
_entity.id
_entity.type
_entity.pdbx_description
1 polymer ?
#
loop_
_entity_poly.entity_id
_entity_poly.type
_entity_poly.pdbx_seq_one_letter_code
_entity_poly.pdbx_strand_id
1 'polypeptide(L)' 'MDEGRKRVIGIMAATLASLHMRTADDLFGGPDGNPRTDRLIAASIQWAKRIMEKIDGLFSN' A
#
# COMPACT_ATOMS: atom_id res chain seq x y z
N MET A 1 6.51 15.55 -1.50
CA MET A 1 6.38 14.47 -2.49
C MET A 1 5.65 15.02 -3.68
N ASP A 2 6.21 14.84 -4.87
CA ASP A 2 5.54 15.17 -6.12
C ASP A 2 4.27 14.30 -6.28
N GLU A 3 3.35 14.81 -7.08
CA GLU A 3 2.05 14.18 -7.32
C GLU A 3 2.19 12.83 -8.05
N GLY A 4 3.19 12.70 -8.92
CA GLY A 4 3.50 11.45 -9.62
C GLY A 4 3.91 10.35 -8.66
N ARG A 5 4.83 10.63 -7.75
CA ARG A 5 5.33 9.70 -6.74
C ARG A 5 4.23 9.25 -5.77
N LYS A 6 3.32 10.15 -5.38
CA LYS A 6 2.14 9.77 -4.58
C LYS A 6 1.26 8.76 -5.32
N ARG A 7 1.00 8.98 -6.61
CA ARG A 7 0.19 8.07 -7.45
C ARG A 7 0.84 6.70 -7.57
N VAL A 8 2.15 6.64 -7.83
CA VAL A 8 2.86 5.35 -7.96
C VAL A 8 2.85 4.57 -6.63
N ILE A 9 3.09 5.24 -5.50
CA ILE A 9 2.98 4.61 -4.17
C ILE A 9 1.55 4.12 -3.90
N GLY A 10 0.53 4.90 -4.28
CA GLY A 10 -0.86 4.50 -4.16
C GLY A 10 -1.19 3.22 -4.94
N ILE A 11 -0.75 3.13 -6.20
CA ILE A 11 -0.95 1.93 -7.04
C ILE A 11 -0.23 0.72 -6.46
N MET A 12 1.03 0.86 -6.05
CA MET A 12 1.79 -0.23 -5.43
C MET A 12 1.13 -0.71 -4.13
N ALA A 13 0.72 0.22 -3.26
CA ALA A 13 0.07 -0.10 -2.00
C ALA A 13 -1.28 -0.80 -2.23
N ALA A 14 -2.09 -0.35 -3.20
CA ALA A 14 -3.35 -0.98 -3.54
C ALA A 14 -3.18 -2.42 -4.05
N THR A 15 -2.21 -2.66 -4.95
CA THR A 15 -1.88 -4.01 -5.42
C THR A 15 -1.41 -4.89 -4.28
N LEU A 16 -0.50 -4.39 -3.43
CA LEU A 16 0.01 -5.13 -2.27
C LEU A 16 -1.09 -5.47 -1.27
N ALA A 17 -2.01 -4.55 -0.99
CA ALA A 17 -3.14 -4.81 -0.11
C ALA A 17 -4.09 -5.84 -0.71
N SER A 18 -4.42 -5.70 -2.00
CA SER A 18 -5.36 -6.58 -2.72
C SER A 18 -4.90 -8.04 -2.74
N LEU A 19 -3.59 -8.30 -2.79
CA LEU A 19 -3.04 -9.67 -2.75
C LEU A 19 -3.28 -10.39 -1.41
N HIS A 20 -3.51 -9.65 -0.32
CA HIS A 20 -3.65 -10.18 1.02
C HIS A 20 -5.09 -10.16 1.54
N MET A 21 -6.01 -9.55 0.79
CA MET A 21 -7.43 -9.48 1.11
C MET A 21 -8.13 -10.72 0.52
N ARG A 22 -8.49 -11.68 1.38
CA ARG A 22 -9.13 -12.94 0.96
C ARG A 22 -10.65 -12.87 0.97
N THR A 23 -11.24 -11.90 1.67
CA THR A 23 -12.67 -11.85 1.95
C THR A 23 -13.21 -10.43 1.76
N ALA A 24 -14.47 -10.30 1.32
CA ALA A 24 -15.11 -8.98 1.14
C ALA A 24 -15.17 -8.18 2.46
N ASP A 25 -15.26 -8.86 3.61
CA ASP A 25 -15.21 -8.24 4.94
C ASP A 25 -13.84 -7.58 5.23
N ASP A 26 -12.77 -8.06 4.60
CA ASP A 26 -11.46 -7.41 4.66
C ASP A 26 -11.45 -6.15 3.78
N LEU A 27 -12.24 -6.12 2.69
CA LEU A 27 -12.30 -5.05 1.70
C LEU A 27 -13.21 -3.87 2.12
N PHE A 28 -14.35 -4.18 2.73
CA PHE A 28 -15.36 -3.18 3.10
C PHE A 28 -15.38 -2.86 4.60
N GLY A 29 -14.68 -3.67 5.40
CA GLY A 29 -14.78 -3.63 6.86
C GLY A 29 -16.14 -4.16 7.32
N GLY A 30 -16.15 -5.11 8.25
CA GLY A 30 -17.35 -5.34 9.06
C GLY A 30 -17.75 -4.07 9.82
N PRO A 31 -18.95 -4.03 10.42
CA PRO A 31 -19.54 -2.83 11.04
C PRO A 31 -18.65 -2.09 12.07
N ASP A 32 -17.62 -2.73 12.63
CA ASP A 32 -16.69 -2.14 13.60
C ASP A 32 -15.34 -1.68 13.01
N GLY A 33 -15.13 -1.82 11.70
CA GLY A 33 -13.82 -1.61 11.06
C GLY A 33 -12.85 -2.73 11.45
N ASN A 34 -12.32 -3.47 10.48
CA ASN A 34 -11.43 -4.58 10.80
C ASN A 34 -10.02 -4.05 11.10
N PRO A 35 -9.49 -4.14 12.34
CA PRO A 35 -8.14 -3.67 12.67
C PRO A 35 -7.04 -4.36 11.84
N ARG A 36 -7.36 -5.53 11.26
CA ARG A 36 -6.49 -6.26 10.34
C ARG A 36 -6.36 -5.55 9.00
N THR A 37 -7.44 -4.97 8.47
CA THR A 37 -7.46 -4.25 7.18
C THR A 37 -6.62 -2.99 7.25
N ASP A 38 -6.79 -2.18 8.30
CA ASP A 38 -6.01 -0.94 8.47
C ASP A 38 -4.51 -1.21 8.64
N ARG A 39 -4.16 -2.25 9.40
CA ARG A 39 -2.77 -2.70 9.54
C ARG A 39 -2.18 -3.18 8.22
N LEU A 40 -2.99 -3.87 7.40
CA LEU A 40 -2.59 -4.33 6.09
C LEU A 40 -2.33 -3.15 5.15
N ILE A 41 -3.26 -2.19 5.07
CA ILE A 41 -3.08 -0.97 4.26
C ILE A 41 -1.82 -0.21 4.70
N ALA A 42 -1.62 -0.03 6.00
CA ALA A 42 -0.43 0.63 6.54
C ALA A 42 0.87 -0.12 6.17
N ALA A 43 0.87 -1.44 6.24
CA ALA A 43 2.01 -2.27 5.85
C ALA A 43 2.28 -2.18 4.33
N SER A 44 1.24 -2.22 3.50
CA SER A 44 1.34 -2.08 2.04
C SER A 44 1.90 -0.71 1.63
N ILE A 45 1.49 0.37 2.31
CA ILE A 45 2.05 1.72 2.08
C ILE A 45 3.53 1.77 2.47
N GLN A 46 3.91 1.18 3.60
CA GLN A 46 5.34 1.13 4.01
C GLN A 46 6.19 0.38 2.98
N TRP A 47 5.72 -0.76 2.49
CA TRP A 47 6.41 -1.52 1.45
C TRP A 47 6.53 -0.72 0.15
N ALA A 48 5.44 -0.09 -0.30
CA ALA A 48 5.45 0.76 -1.49
C ALA A 48 6.47 1.90 -1.39
N LYS A 49 6.57 2.56 -0.22
CA LYS A 49 7.60 3.58 0.03
C LYS A 49 9.02 3.02 -0.06
N ARG A 50 9.27 1.86 0.55
CA ARG A 50 10.60 1.22 0.56
C ARG A 50 11.04 0.75 -0.83
N ILE A 51 10.09 0.33 -1.67
CA ILE A 51 10.34 0.03 -3.08
C ILE A 51 10.71 1.32 -3.82
N MET A 52 9.97 2.41 -3.60
CA MET A 52 10.26 3.71 -4.20
C MET A 52 11.65 4.22 -3.83
N GLU A 53 12.05 4.12 -2.56
CA GLU A 53 13.40 4.48 -2.09
C GLU A 53 14.50 3.64 -2.77
N LYS A 54 14.25 2.33 -2.98
CA LYS A 54 15.18 1.46 -3.71
C LYS A 54 15.30 1.85 -5.18
N ILE A 55 14.18 2.20 -5.83
CA ILE A 55 14.17 2.69 -7.22
C ILE A 55 14.96 3.99 -7.30
N ASP A 56 14.69 4.94 -6.42
CA ASP A 56 15.44 6.19 -6.38
C ASP A 56 16.94 5.93 -6.24
N GLY A 57 17.35 5.04 -5.33
CA GLY A 57 18.77 4.70 -5.15
C GLY A 57 19.43 4.04 -6.36
N LEU A 58 18.67 3.37 -7.25
CA LEU A 58 19.18 2.76 -8.47
C LEU A 58 19.28 3.74 -9.65
N PHE A 59 18.42 4.77 -9.66
CA PHE A 59 18.32 5.74 -10.77
C PHE A 59 18.76 7.16 -10.40
N SER A 60 19.20 7.39 -9.16
CA SER A 60 19.89 8.62 -8.74
C SER A 60 21.33 8.54 -9.23
N ASN A 61 21.58 9.15 -10.38
CA ASN A 61 22.92 9.33 -10.95
C ASN A 61 23.75 10.32 -10.12
#